data_AF-A0A5Q4ZFD8-F1
#
_entry.id   AF-A0A5Q4ZFD8-F1
#
_cell.length_a   1.000
_cell.length_b   1.000
_cell.length_c   1.000
_cell.angle_alpha   90.00
_cell.angle_beta   90.00
_cell.angle_gamma   90.00
#
_symmetry.space_group_name_H-M   'P 1'
#
loop_
_entity.id
_entity.type
_entity.pdbx_description
1 polymer ?
#
loop_
_entity_poly.entity_id
_entity_poly.type
_entity_poly.pdbx_seq_one_letter_code
_entity_poly.pdbx_strand_id
1 'polypeptide(L)'
;MKTSRRHFLLLGVSAGSALALARTAFAEPANTLSESDPKAQAVGYKEDASKVDKAKFSGYAAGQTCGNCSLFQGKATDAYGGCTLFGDKQVAARGWCSSYSNM
;
A
#
# COMPACT_ATOMS: atom_id res chain seq x y z
N MET A 1 40.42 -35.13 4.25
CA MET A 1 40.23 -35.19 5.71
C MET A 1 39.86 -33.79 6.22
N LYS A 2 38.73 -33.70 6.93
CA LYS A 2 38.40 -32.86 8.09
C LYS A 2 38.84 -31.37 8.12
N THR A 3 37.83 -30.52 7.90
CA THR A 3 37.33 -29.45 8.81
C THR A 3 38.32 -28.83 9.81
N SER A 4 38.44 -27.50 9.81
CA SER A 4 38.19 -26.70 11.02
C SER A 4 38.19 -25.19 10.75
N ARG A 5 37.00 -24.59 10.89
CA ARG A 5 36.77 -23.15 11.00
C ARG A 5 36.98 -22.77 12.47
N ARG A 6 38.12 -22.17 12.82
CA ARG A 6 38.41 -21.73 14.20
C ARG A 6 39.26 -20.46 14.22
N HIS A 7 38.67 -19.35 13.78
CA HIS A 7 38.98 -18.04 14.36
C HIS A 7 37.65 -17.44 14.82
N PHE A 8 37.10 -18.08 15.83
CA PHE A 8 36.00 -17.58 16.63
C PHE A 8 36.58 -17.18 17.98
N LEU A 9 36.01 -16.13 18.57
CA LEU A 9 36.17 -15.68 19.95
C LEU A 9 37.38 -14.77 20.20
N LEU A 10 37.18 -13.47 20.00
CA LEU A 10 37.38 -12.54 21.11
C LEU A 10 36.35 -11.41 21.09
N LEU A 11 35.48 -11.48 22.12
CA LEU A 11 35.05 -10.36 22.95
C LEU A 11 34.07 -9.34 22.35
N GLY A 12 32.81 -9.50 22.75
CA GLY A 12 31.77 -8.49 22.62
C GLY A 12 30.47 -8.90 23.32
N VAL A 13 30.55 -9.28 24.59
CA VAL A 13 29.35 -9.43 25.45
C VAL A 13 28.92 -8.04 25.87
N SER A 14 27.90 -7.49 25.20
CA SER A 14 27.03 -6.48 25.78
C SER A 14 25.63 -7.06 25.82
N ALA A 15 25.24 -7.49 27.02
CA ALA A 15 23.87 -7.85 27.34
C ALA A 15 22.98 -6.61 27.20
N GLY A 16 21.96 -6.72 26.34
CA GLY A 16 20.95 -5.70 26.13
C GLY A 16 19.78 -6.30 25.37
N SER A 17 18.92 -7.01 26.10
CA SER A 17 17.67 -7.55 25.57
C SER A 17 16.73 -6.42 25.17
N ALA A 18 16.61 -6.16 23.87
CA ALA A 18 15.44 -5.54 23.29
C ALA A 18 15.19 -6.23 21.95
N LEU A 19 14.00 -6.82 21.82
CA LEU A 19 13.55 -7.51 20.63
C LEU A 19 13.80 -6.61 19.42
N ALA A 20 14.76 -7.00 18.58
CA ALA A 20 14.80 -6.54 17.21
C ALA A 20 13.56 -7.14 16.55
N LEU A 21 12.43 -6.44 16.69
CA LEU A 21 11.29 -6.57 15.81
C LEU A 21 11.88 -6.63 14.42
N ALA A 22 11.78 -7.81 13.81
CA ALA A 22 11.94 -7.96 12.39
C ALA A 22 10.95 -6.97 11.78
N ARG A 23 11.44 -5.77 11.47
CA ARG A 23 10.80 -4.91 10.49
C ARG A 23 10.94 -5.72 9.21
N THR A 24 9.98 -6.61 8.99
CA THR A 24 9.55 -6.96 7.65
C THR A 24 9.25 -5.61 7.02
N ALA A 25 10.27 -5.05 6.36
CA ALA A 25 10.07 -4.03 5.37
C ALA A 25 9.25 -4.72 4.29
N PHE A 26 7.93 -4.76 4.50
CA PHE A 26 7.01 -4.74 3.39
C PHE A 26 7.49 -3.53 2.60
N ALA A 27 8.05 -3.78 1.43
CA ALA A 27 8.31 -2.72 0.48
C ALA A 27 6.96 -2.03 0.27
N GLU A 28 6.69 -0.96 1.02
CA GLU A 28 5.66 -0.02 0.64
C GLU A 28 6.01 0.36 -0.79
N PRO A 29 5.13 0.13 -1.77
CA PRO A 29 5.39 0.53 -3.14
C PRO A 29 5.78 2.00 -3.07
N ALA A 30 7.03 2.30 -3.41
CA ALA A 30 7.54 3.66 -3.28
C ALA A 30 6.62 4.53 -4.12
N ASN A 31 5.84 5.41 -3.46
CA ASN A 31 4.82 6.30 -4.01
C ASN A 31 3.35 5.83 -4.03
N THR A 32 2.88 5.02 -3.08
CA THR A 32 1.43 4.85 -2.86
C THR A 32 0.75 6.14 -2.38
N LEU A 33 -0.50 6.34 -2.79
CA LEU A 33 -1.34 7.42 -2.30
C LEU A 33 -1.82 7.09 -0.88
N SER A 34 -1.35 7.87 0.09
CA SER A 34 -1.87 7.81 1.46
C SER A 34 -3.30 8.37 1.52
N GLU A 35 -4.17 7.73 2.30
CA GLU A 35 -5.52 8.26 2.61
C GLU A 35 -5.47 9.60 3.37
N SER A 36 -4.34 9.95 3.98
CA SER A 36 -4.13 11.24 4.64
C SER A 36 -3.67 12.35 3.70
N ASP A 37 -3.37 12.05 2.44
CA ASP A 37 -3.02 13.07 1.46
C ASP A 37 -4.19 14.03 1.23
N PRO A 38 -3.98 15.36 1.22
CA PRO A 38 -5.06 16.32 0.98
C PRO A 38 -5.85 16.05 -0.31
N LYS A 39 -5.19 15.58 -1.38
CA LYS A 39 -5.84 15.19 -2.64
C LYS A 39 -6.67 13.92 -2.47
N ALA A 40 -6.21 12.95 -1.68
CA ALA A 40 -6.96 11.74 -1.36
C ALA A 40 -8.23 12.09 -0.56
N GLN A 41 -8.09 12.93 0.48
CA GLN A 41 -9.20 13.37 1.32
C GLN A 41 -10.27 14.14 0.55
N ALA A 42 -9.86 14.99 -0.39
CA ALA A 42 -10.77 15.79 -1.22
C ALA A 42 -11.78 14.93 -2.02
N VAL A 43 -11.37 13.72 -2.40
CA VAL A 43 -12.22 12.77 -3.14
C VAL A 43 -12.59 11.53 -2.32
N GLY A 44 -12.35 11.55 -1.01
CA GLY A 44 -12.68 10.44 -0.13
C GLY A 44 -11.99 9.12 -0.49
N TYR A 45 -10.75 9.18 -0.99
CA TYR A 45 -10.02 7.98 -1.36
C TYR A 45 -9.85 7.03 -0.16
N LYS A 46 -10.08 5.74 -0.42
CA LYS A 46 -9.82 4.63 0.47
C LYS A 46 -9.00 3.58 -0.25
N GLU A 47 -7.99 3.05 0.41
CA GLU A 47 -7.20 1.92 -0.13
C GLU A 47 -8.01 0.63 -0.21
N ASP A 48 -9.18 0.59 0.45
CA ASP A 48 -10.10 -0.53 0.47
C ASP A 48 -11.53 0.00 0.30
N ALA A 49 -12.17 -0.36 -0.82
CA ALA A 49 -13.52 0.06 -1.15
C ALA A 49 -14.56 -0.39 -0.09
N SER A 50 -14.29 -1.43 0.69
CA SER A 50 -15.17 -1.86 1.79
C SER A 50 -15.22 -0.85 2.95
N LYS A 51 -14.21 0.01 3.06
CA LYS A 51 -14.08 1.03 4.11
C LYS A 51 -14.62 2.40 3.71
N VAL A 52 -15.24 2.50 2.53
CA VAL A 52 -15.88 3.73 2.07
C VAL A 52 -17.07 4.06 2.97
N ASP A 53 -17.10 5.30 3.45
CA ASP A 53 -18.23 5.84 4.21
C ASP A 53 -19.40 6.10 3.25
N LYS A 54 -20.30 5.11 3.14
CA LYS A 54 -21.45 5.16 2.23
C LYS A 54 -22.43 6.30 2.54
N ALA A 55 -22.45 6.79 3.78
CA ALA A 55 -23.30 7.91 4.15
C ALA A 55 -22.77 9.22 3.58
N LYS A 56 -21.43 9.37 3.50
CA LYS A 56 -20.78 10.54 2.87
C LYS A 56 -20.68 10.41 1.35
N PHE A 57 -20.55 9.19 0.85
CA PHE A 57 -20.30 8.91 -0.55
C PHE A 57 -21.39 8.00 -1.13
N SER A 58 -22.59 8.57 -1.30
CA SER A 58 -23.75 7.87 -1.86
C SER A 58 -23.56 7.39 -3.30
N GLY A 59 -22.55 7.89 -4.01
CA GLY A 59 -22.16 7.43 -5.34
C GLY A 59 -21.40 6.10 -5.37
N TYR A 60 -20.96 5.58 -4.21
CA TYR A 60 -20.31 4.28 -4.13
C TYR A 60 -21.31 3.13 -4.31
N ALA A 61 -21.03 2.25 -5.26
CA ALA A 61 -21.72 0.97 -5.40
C ALA A 61 -20.77 -0.20 -5.12
N ALA A 62 -21.30 -1.29 -4.55
CA ALA A 62 -20.52 -2.49 -4.28
C ALA A 62 -19.92 -3.05 -5.59
N GLY A 63 -18.65 -3.42 -5.54
CA GLY A 63 -17.90 -3.89 -6.71
C GLY A 63 -17.20 -2.77 -7.49
N GLN A 64 -17.45 -1.49 -7.20
CA GLN A 64 -16.64 -0.41 -7.76
C GLN A 64 -15.27 -0.37 -7.06
N THR A 65 -14.21 -0.52 -7.84
CA THR A 65 -12.85 -0.43 -7.32
C THR A 65 -11.95 0.30 -8.32
N CYS A 66 -10.77 0.74 -7.90
CA CYS A 66 -9.79 1.30 -8.82
C CYS A 66 -9.45 0.29 -9.94
N GLY A 67 -9.36 -1.00 -9.64
CA GLY A 67 -9.01 -2.05 -10.61
C GLY A 67 -10.03 -2.24 -11.74
N ASN A 68 -11.25 -1.72 -11.61
CA ASN A 68 -12.24 -1.67 -12.69
C ASN A 68 -12.69 -0.24 -13.04
N CYS A 69 -11.87 0.75 -12.68
CA CYS A 69 -12.10 2.16 -13.00
C CYS A 69 -11.36 2.54 -14.28
N SER A 70 -12.01 3.28 -15.19
CA SER A 70 -11.42 3.75 -16.45
C SER A 70 -10.20 4.68 -16.25
N LEU A 71 -10.03 5.23 -15.04
CA LEU A 71 -8.90 6.13 -14.68
C LEU A 71 -7.67 5.38 -14.14
N PHE A 72 -7.79 4.07 -13.92
CA PHE A 72 -6.70 3.25 -13.40
C PHE A 72 -5.76 2.83 -14.53
N GLN A 73 -4.47 3.03 -14.31
CA GLN A 73 -3.42 2.85 -15.32
C GLN A 73 -2.67 1.52 -15.14
N GLY A 74 -3.01 0.72 -14.13
CA GLY A 74 -2.47 -0.63 -13.93
C GLY A 74 -3.37 -1.71 -14.53
N LYS A 75 -2.96 -2.99 -14.43
CA LYS A 75 -3.83 -4.13 -14.75
C LYS A 75 -4.77 -4.39 -13.57
N ALA A 76 -5.98 -4.89 -13.85
CA ALA A 76 -6.95 -5.24 -12.81
C ALA A 76 -6.43 -6.26 -11.77
N THR A 77 -5.42 -7.06 -12.14
CA THR A 77 -4.75 -8.04 -11.27
C THR A 77 -3.63 -7.45 -10.41
N ASP A 78 -3.19 -6.22 -10.68
CA ASP A 78 -2.12 -5.58 -9.92
C ASP A 78 -2.65 -5.12 -8.57
N ALA A 79 -1.85 -5.21 -7.51
CA ALA A 79 -2.27 -4.74 -6.19
C ALA A 79 -2.36 -3.21 -6.13
N TYR A 80 -1.50 -2.52 -6.88
CA TYR A 80 -1.39 -1.07 -6.99
C TYR A 80 -1.14 -0.68 -8.44
N GLY A 81 -1.59 0.50 -8.82
CA GLY A 81 -1.35 1.07 -10.14
C GLY A 81 -1.53 2.58 -10.15
N GLY A 82 -1.03 3.24 -11.19
CA GLY A 82 -1.23 4.69 -11.34
C GLY A 82 -2.71 5.04 -11.51
N CYS A 83 -3.07 6.28 -11.21
CA CYS A 83 -4.41 6.82 -11.48
C CYS A 83 -4.26 8.22 -12.05
N THR A 84 -4.97 8.54 -13.13
CA THR A 84 -4.83 9.82 -13.86
C THR A 84 -5.01 11.04 -12.95
N LEU A 85 -5.78 10.91 -11.86
CA LEU A 85 -6.03 12.00 -10.90
C LEU A 85 -4.86 12.28 -9.95
N PHE A 86 -4.00 11.29 -9.69
CA PHE A 86 -2.99 11.37 -8.63
C PHE A 86 -1.55 11.44 -9.16
N GLY A 87 -1.39 11.67 -10.46
CA GLY A 87 -0.09 11.84 -11.10
C GLY A 87 0.79 10.62 -10.89
N ASP A 88 1.97 10.83 -10.32
CA ASP A 88 2.97 9.77 -10.11
C ASP A 88 2.58 8.77 -9.01
N LYS A 89 1.55 9.07 -8.21
CA LYS A 89 1.15 8.23 -7.08
C LYS A 89 0.34 7.01 -7.53
N GLN A 90 0.53 5.91 -6.81
CA GLN A 90 -0.20 4.67 -7.04
C GLN A 90 -1.38 4.52 -6.09
N VAL A 91 -2.53 4.12 -6.62
CA VAL A 91 -3.72 3.75 -5.84
C VAL A 91 -3.82 2.24 -5.73
N ALA A 92 -4.40 1.75 -4.64
CA ALA A 92 -4.70 0.34 -4.48
C ALA A 92 -5.78 -0.07 -5.47
N ALA A 93 -5.60 -1.17 -6.20
CA ALA A 93 -6.61 -1.66 -7.15
C ALA A 93 -7.93 -2.03 -6.46
N ARG A 94 -7.88 -2.45 -5.19
CA ARG A 94 -9.07 -2.69 -4.35
C ARG A 94 -9.65 -1.41 -3.71
N GLY A 95 -9.01 -0.27 -3.91
CA GLY A 95 -9.43 1.02 -3.36
C GLY A 95 -10.58 1.65 -4.14
N TRP A 96 -11.00 2.83 -3.70
CA TRP A 96 -12.08 3.61 -4.34
C TRP A 96 -11.95 5.10 -4.00
N CYS A 97 -12.46 5.99 -4.86
CA CYS A 97 -12.66 7.41 -4.56
C CYS A 97 -13.91 7.93 -5.27
N SER A 98 -14.43 9.09 -4.88
CA SER A 98 -15.66 9.69 -5.41
C SER A 98 -15.60 10.04 -6.90
N SER A 99 -14.41 10.12 -7.48
CA SER A 99 -14.19 10.30 -8.92
C SER A 99 -14.18 8.99 -9.72
N TYR A 100 -14.67 7.90 -9.15
CA TYR A 100 -14.84 6.62 -9.85
C TYR A 100 -15.60 6.80 -11.17
N SER A 101 -15.11 6.17 -12.23
CA SER A 101 -15.73 6.14 -13.55
C SER A 101 -15.53 4.76 -14.18
N ASN A 102 -16.56 4.25 -14.85
CA ASN A 102 -16.53 3.00 -15.63
C ASN A 102 -17.13 3.24 -17.03
N MET A 103 -16.90 4.44 -17.56
CA MET A 103 -17.25 4.84 -18.92
C MET A 103 -16.18 4.39 -19.91
#